data_AF-A0A973PAJ9-F1
#
_entry.id   AF-A0A973PAJ9-F1
#
_cell.length_a   1.000
_cell.length_b   1.000
_cell.length_c   1.000
_cell.angle_alpha   90.00
_cell.angle_beta   90.00
_cell.angle_gamma   90.00
#
_symmetry.space_group_name_H-M   'P 1'
#
loop_
_entity.id
_entity.type
_entity.pdbx_description
1 polymer ?
#
loop_
_entity_poly.entity_id
_entity_poly.type
_entity_poly.pdbx_seq_one_letter_code
_entity_poly.pdbx_strand_id
1 'polypeptide(L)'
;AAEDQARAALAHPAFAAPRDRHGVDVDRYALACLRFGLFAPQCTIMLPMHRPKVGHLARIVKETFPVPDGLMDTAAATIAGDRAEETPVPLPGTATWAELRDAMCRAIRAAATPGRDDRLFPGDVAQFRPGGGLNLANGAAGVLFALASTGLGPFPEYEDWLRVRAKRPAQGSGLGLYDGLHGIAYVLDLLGHRQDALDVVDVALRENWERLEPALHSGLPGIGLNLLRLGLTEPAMRAVDICADRLGGPEDVPEISGGTNPRAGLMYGSSGAALLFLHAYEHTGDTGLLDLAATALRQDLRRCRESEDGSLQVDQGWRLLPYLDEGSAGIALVLERYLAHRDDEAFAAALDRLRLVGRAGFFVQPGLFTGRAGIIAALAGDHSARAQIKGLSWHALPYGGGLAFPGDGLLRLSMDFATGTAGVLFALGAVLGDQQARLPFLEAAPERPAPYTNRKEV
;
A
#
# COMPACT_ATOMS: atom_id res chain seq x y z
N ALA A 1 24.50 24.62 30.77
CA ALA A 1 23.90 24.06 29.53
C ALA A 1 24.82 24.23 28.31
N ALA A 2 25.11 25.44 27.83
CA ALA A 2 26.06 25.65 26.72
C ALA A 2 27.53 25.30 27.09
N GLU A 3 27.92 25.47 28.35
CA GLU A 3 29.25 25.13 28.86
C GLU A 3 29.44 23.61 29.13
N ASP A 4 28.36 22.83 29.28
CA ASP A 4 28.45 21.44 29.75
C ASP A 4 28.62 20.41 28.61
N GLN A 5 28.66 20.84 27.34
CA GLN A 5 28.60 19.95 26.16
C GLN A 5 27.45 18.90 26.22
N ALA A 6 26.43 19.15 27.05
CA ALA A 6 25.39 18.20 27.36
C ALA A 6 24.50 17.95 26.14
N ARG A 7 24.15 16.68 25.88
CA ARG A 7 23.18 16.31 24.84
C ARG A 7 21.79 16.18 25.46
N ALA A 8 20.77 16.64 24.74
CA ALA A 8 19.38 16.35 25.10
C ALA A 8 19.14 14.83 25.03
N ALA A 9 18.64 14.24 26.12
CA ALA A 9 18.38 12.80 26.21
C ALA A 9 17.15 12.37 25.39
N LEU A 10 16.24 13.31 25.10
CA LEU A 10 15.02 13.12 24.32
C LEU A 10 14.99 14.20 23.23
N ALA A 11 14.77 13.78 21.99
CA ALA A 11 14.61 14.67 20.84
C ALA A 11 13.63 14.06 19.84
N HIS A 12 12.84 14.92 19.20
CA HIS A 12 12.00 14.49 18.08
C HIS A 12 12.88 14.02 16.92
N PRO A 13 12.63 12.86 16.28
CA PRO A 13 13.53 12.25 15.30
C PRO A 13 13.94 13.17 14.14
N ALA A 14 13.02 14.03 13.69
CA ALA A 14 13.26 15.01 12.62
C ALA A 14 14.34 16.07 12.94
N PHE A 15 14.63 16.31 14.23
CA PHE A 15 15.51 17.38 14.71
C PHE A 15 16.67 16.87 15.56
N ALA A 16 16.73 15.55 15.80
CA ALA A 16 17.74 14.95 16.64
C ALA A 16 19.13 15.04 15.98
N ALA A 17 20.04 15.80 16.61
CA ALA A 17 21.39 15.96 16.08
C ALA A 17 22.19 14.65 16.15
N PRO A 18 23.00 14.35 15.13
CA PRO A 18 23.85 13.17 15.10
C PRO A 18 24.90 13.18 16.23
N ARG A 19 25.55 12.03 16.45
CA ARG A 19 26.45 11.83 17.61
C ARG A 19 27.72 12.70 17.59
N ASP A 20 28.06 13.25 16.44
CA ASP A 20 29.19 14.12 16.14
C ASP A 20 28.87 15.62 16.31
N ARG A 21 27.78 15.96 17.01
CA ARG A 21 27.36 17.34 17.31
C ARG A 21 27.21 17.53 18.82
N HIS A 22 27.74 18.64 19.32
CA HIS A 22 27.82 18.94 20.76
C HIS A 22 27.54 20.42 21.01
N GLY A 23 27.02 20.75 22.20
CA GLY A 23 26.73 22.12 22.61
C GLY A 23 25.88 22.87 21.57
N VAL A 24 26.33 24.08 21.19
CA VAL A 24 25.63 24.97 20.25
C VAL A 24 25.43 24.35 18.85
N ASP A 25 26.25 23.39 18.45
CA ASP A 25 26.09 22.75 17.14
C ASP A 25 24.85 21.83 17.09
N VAL A 26 24.34 21.38 18.24
CA VAL A 26 23.05 20.69 18.33
C VAL A 26 21.91 21.65 17.97
N ASP A 27 21.94 22.88 18.50
CA ASP A 27 20.93 23.89 18.23
C ASP A 27 20.98 24.37 16.77
N ARG A 28 22.18 24.57 16.22
CA ARG A 28 22.37 24.90 14.80
C ARG A 28 21.83 23.80 13.89
N TYR A 29 22.06 22.53 14.23
CA TYR A 29 21.51 21.40 13.49
C TYR A 29 19.98 21.40 13.55
N ALA A 30 19.40 21.57 14.75
CA ALA A 30 17.94 21.61 14.90
C ALA A 30 17.31 22.78 14.11
N LEU A 31 17.93 23.96 14.12
CA LEU A 31 17.48 25.11 13.34
C LEU A 31 17.60 24.87 11.82
N ALA A 32 18.67 24.20 11.38
CA ALA A 32 18.80 23.80 9.98
C ALA A 32 17.69 22.81 9.58
N CYS A 33 17.40 21.80 10.41
CA CYS A 33 16.29 20.89 10.19
C CYS A 33 14.93 21.59 10.20
N LEU A 34 14.73 22.61 11.05
CA LEU A 34 13.50 23.42 11.06
C LEU A 34 13.29 24.17 9.75
N ARG A 35 14.36 24.69 9.12
CA ARG A 35 14.26 25.33 7.80
C ARG A 35 13.73 24.36 6.75
N PHE A 36 14.22 23.12 6.71
CA PHE A 36 13.66 22.08 5.85
C PHE A 36 12.23 21.72 6.28
N GLY A 37 11.97 21.68 7.58
CA GLY A 37 10.67 21.31 8.14
C GLY A 37 9.51 22.21 7.71
N LEU A 38 9.79 23.46 7.34
CA LEU A 38 8.78 24.39 6.79
C LEU A 38 8.25 23.96 5.41
N PHE A 39 9.03 23.19 4.65
CA PHE A 39 8.69 22.78 3.27
C PHE A 39 8.45 21.27 3.17
N ALA A 40 9.16 20.49 3.99
CA ALA A 40 9.15 19.03 3.96
C ALA A 40 9.25 18.46 5.39
N PRO A 41 8.22 18.68 6.23
CA PRO A 41 8.25 18.43 7.68
C PRO A 41 8.64 17.01 8.10
N GLN A 42 8.28 15.99 7.31
CA GLN A 42 8.63 14.60 7.64
C GLN A 42 9.86 14.09 6.89
N CYS A 43 10.35 14.78 5.86
CA CYS A 43 11.49 14.30 5.08
C CYS A 43 12.80 14.29 5.87
N THR A 44 12.94 15.16 6.89
CA THR A 44 14.13 15.18 7.76
C THR A 44 14.20 13.99 8.72
N ILE A 45 13.11 13.23 8.92
CA ILE A 45 13.07 12.01 9.73
C ILE A 45 14.00 10.92 9.16
N MET A 46 14.27 10.96 7.85
CA MET A 46 15.15 9.99 7.17
C MET A 46 16.64 10.30 7.31
N LEU A 47 17.01 11.51 7.74
CA LEU A 47 18.41 11.94 7.81
C LEU A 47 19.30 11.10 8.75
N PRO A 48 18.79 10.54 9.87
CA PRO A 48 19.55 9.58 10.66
C PRO A 48 19.95 8.31 9.88
N MET A 49 19.18 7.90 8.87
CA MET A 49 19.53 6.77 8.00
C MET A 49 20.54 7.18 6.92
N HIS A 50 20.33 8.33 6.28
CA HIS A 50 21.17 8.79 5.18
C HIS A 50 21.28 10.32 5.13
N ARG A 51 22.22 10.88 5.92
CA ARG A 51 22.47 12.33 5.98
C ARG A 51 22.70 13.01 4.61
N PRO A 52 23.43 12.43 3.64
CA PRO A 52 23.64 13.06 2.33
C PRO A 52 22.34 13.40 1.58
N LYS A 53 21.22 12.74 1.91
CA LYS A 53 19.88 13.03 1.37
C LYS A 53 19.50 14.51 1.45
N VAL A 54 20.03 15.25 2.43
CA VAL A 54 19.73 16.69 2.60
C VAL A 54 20.10 17.53 1.37
N GLY A 55 21.16 17.16 0.63
CA GLY A 55 21.54 17.84 -0.61
C GLY A 55 20.46 17.71 -1.66
N HIS A 56 19.99 16.49 -1.90
CA HIS A 56 18.86 16.21 -2.77
C HIS A 56 17.58 16.90 -2.28
N LEU A 57 17.24 16.85 -0.98
CA LEU A 57 16.07 17.56 -0.46
C LEU A 57 16.15 19.08 -0.71
N ALA A 58 17.33 19.68 -0.60
CA ALA A 58 17.52 21.11 -0.89
C ALA A 58 17.18 21.43 -2.36
N ARG A 59 17.59 20.55 -3.29
CA ARG A 59 17.25 20.68 -4.71
C ARG A 59 15.74 20.55 -4.94
N ILE A 60 15.09 19.53 -4.37
CA ILE A 60 13.65 19.34 -4.56
C ILE A 60 12.85 20.52 -3.97
N VAL A 61 13.26 21.06 -2.82
CA VAL A 61 12.62 22.26 -2.23
C VAL A 61 12.74 23.46 -3.18
N LYS A 62 13.92 23.71 -3.75
CA LYS A 62 14.13 24.79 -4.74
C LYS A 62 13.31 24.59 -6.02
N GLU A 63 13.12 23.35 -6.46
CA GLU A 63 12.29 23.04 -7.63
C GLU A 63 10.78 23.18 -7.35
N THR A 64 10.35 22.92 -6.12
CA THR A 64 8.92 22.83 -5.75
C THR A 64 8.35 24.16 -5.27
N PHE A 65 9.17 24.96 -4.58
CA PHE A 65 8.73 26.18 -3.93
C PHE A 65 9.50 27.40 -4.43
N PRO A 66 8.87 28.58 -4.51
CA PRO A 66 9.53 29.82 -4.92
C PRO A 66 10.40 30.39 -3.78
N VAL A 67 11.45 29.67 -3.40
CA VAL A 67 12.40 30.07 -2.35
C VAL A 67 13.59 30.85 -2.93
N PRO A 68 14.15 31.83 -2.21
CA PRO A 68 15.37 32.51 -2.65
C PRO A 68 16.55 31.56 -2.86
N ASP A 69 17.37 31.88 -3.85
CA ASP A 69 18.64 31.18 -4.07
C ASP A 69 19.51 31.22 -2.80
N GLY A 70 20.13 30.09 -2.47
CA GLY A 70 20.97 29.97 -1.28
C GLY A 70 20.23 29.70 0.03
N LEU A 71 18.89 29.84 0.10
CA LEU A 71 18.12 29.68 1.35
C LEU A 71 18.41 28.33 2.05
N MET A 72 18.50 27.27 1.25
CA MET A 72 18.71 25.92 1.75
C MET A 72 20.18 25.55 1.90
N ASP A 73 21.12 26.32 1.35
CA ASP A 73 22.51 25.87 1.17
C ASP A 73 23.23 25.79 2.51
N THR A 74 23.11 26.83 3.34
CA THR A 74 23.68 26.82 4.70
C THR A 74 23.03 25.74 5.58
N ALA A 75 21.72 25.53 5.44
CA ALA A 75 21.01 24.51 6.20
C ALA A 75 21.45 23.10 5.79
N ALA A 76 21.56 22.84 4.48
CA ALA A 76 22.02 21.57 3.93
C ALA A 76 23.46 21.28 4.37
N ALA A 77 24.36 22.26 4.26
CA ALA A 77 25.74 22.13 4.71
C ALA A 77 25.85 21.83 6.22
N THR A 78 25.03 22.50 7.04
CA THR A 78 25.00 22.28 8.50
C THR A 78 24.57 20.84 8.84
N ILE A 79 23.55 20.33 8.15
CA ILE A 79 23.02 18.97 8.37
C ILE A 79 23.98 17.91 7.85
N ALA A 80 24.51 18.09 6.63
CA ALA A 80 25.39 17.12 5.99
C ALA A 80 26.71 16.98 6.76
N GLY A 81 27.32 18.10 7.17
CA GLY A 81 28.67 18.10 7.71
C GLY A 81 29.66 17.46 6.73
N ASP A 82 30.59 16.67 7.27
CA ASP A 82 31.59 15.94 6.48
C ASP A 82 30.98 14.79 5.65
N ARG A 83 29.69 14.48 5.84
CA ARG A 83 28.94 13.47 5.07
C ARG A 83 28.12 14.10 3.96
N ALA A 84 28.75 14.90 3.11
CA ALA A 84 28.08 15.54 1.98
C ALA A 84 27.96 14.66 0.74
N GLU A 85 28.74 13.58 0.64
CA GLU A 85 28.78 12.76 -0.58
C GLU A 85 27.51 11.92 -0.76
N GLU A 86 26.74 12.23 -1.80
CA GLU A 86 25.55 11.46 -2.18
C GLU A 86 25.95 10.15 -2.84
N THR A 87 25.27 9.05 -2.50
CA THR A 87 25.39 7.80 -3.25
C THR A 87 24.42 7.85 -4.43
N PRO A 88 24.91 7.81 -5.69
CA PRO A 88 24.03 7.89 -6.85
C PRO A 88 23.08 6.70 -6.89
N VAL A 89 21.79 6.97 -7.05
CA VAL A 89 20.75 5.97 -7.30
C VAL A 89 19.82 6.47 -8.40
N PRO A 90 19.22 5.58 -9.22
CA PRO A 90 18.20 5.99 -10.17
C PRO A 90 17.03 6.63 -9.41
N LEU A 91 16.58 7.79 -9.88
CA LEU A 91 15.52 8.57 -9.22
C LEU A 91 14.18 8.44 -9.95
N PRO A 92 13.07 8.26 -9.22
CA PRO A 92 11.73 8.32 -9.80
C PRO A 92 11.48 9.66 -10.53
N GLY A 93 10.92 9.59 -11.73
CA GLY A 93 10.63 10.75 -12.57
C GLY A 93 11.77 11.15 -13.53
N THR A 94 12.97 10.61 -13.36
CA THR A 94 14.11 10.83 -14.29
C THR A 94 14.67 9.52 -14.85
N ALA A 95 14.80 8.50 -14.02
CA ALA A 95 15.28 7.19 -14.45
C ALA A 95 14.20 6.41 -15.20
N THR A 96 14.64 5.49 -16.06
CA THR A 96 13.78 4.56 -16.78
C THR A 96 13.15 3.54 -15.82
N TRP A 97 12.04 2.93 -16.23
CA TRP A 97 11.40 1.86 -15.47
C TRP A 97 12.36 0.71 -15.17
N ALA A 98 13.14 0.26 -16.18
CA ALA A 98 14.10 -0.83 -16.00
C ALA A 98 15.15 -0.52 -14.92
N GLU A 99 15.71 0.69 -14.93
CA GLU A 99 16.69 1.12 -13.92
C GLU A 99 16.10 1.16 -12.51
N LEU A 100 14.88 1.68 -12.36
CA LEU A 100 14.18 1.74 -11.08
C LEU A 100 13.83 0.34 -10.57
N ARG A 101 13.25 -0.50 -11.43
CA ARG A 101 12.87 -1.89 -11.14
C ARG A 101 14.08 -2.68 -10.63
N ASP A 102 15.19 -2.61 -11.36
CA ASP A 102 16.38 -3.39 -11.03
C ASP A 102 17.07 -2.85 -9.77
N ALA A 103 17.04 -1.53 -9.54
CA ALA A 103 17.59 -0.93 -8.32
C ALA A 103 16.78 -1.29 -7.06
N MET A 104 15.45 -1.32 -7.14
CA MET A 104 14.60 -1.76 -6.02
C MET A 104 14.76 -3.26 -5.76
N CYS A 105 14.83 -4.08 -6.81
CA CYS A 105 15.14 -5.51 -6.70
C CYS A 105 16.48 -5.76 -5.99
N ARG A 106 17.54 -5.00 -6.36
CA ARG A 106 18.84 -5.09 -5.67
C ARG A 106 18.73 -4.76 -4.18
N ALA A 107 18.02 -3.70 -3.81
CA ALA A 107 17.83 -3.33 -2.41
C ALA A 107 17.06 -4.39 -1.61
N ILE A 108 15.98 -4.94 -2.18
CA ILE A 108 15.19 -6.03 -1.57
C ILE A 108 16.07 -7.26 -1.32
N ARG A 109 16.83 -7.69 -2.34
CA ARG A 109 17.72 -8.85 -2.23
C ARG A 109 18.84 -8.63 -1.23
N ALA A 110 19.43 -7.43 -1.19
CA ALA A 110 20.47 -7.08 -0.24
C ALA A 110 19.97 -7.06 1.23
N ALA A 111 18.66 -6.92 1.44
CA ALA A 111 18.04 -6.94 2.76
C ALA A 111 17.55 -8.33 3.21
N ALA A 112 17.55 -9.32 2.31
CA ALA A 112 17.04 -10.65 2.60
C ALA A 112 17.89 -11.35 3.68
N THR A 113 17.22 -12.06 4.58
CA THR A 113 17.85 -12.85 5.65
C THR A 113 17.33 -14.29 5.66
N PRO A 114 17.71 -15.15 4.69
CA PRO A 114 17.20 -16.52 4.57
C PRO A 114 17.47 -17.42 5.78
N GLY A 115 18.51 -17.10 6.56
CA GLY A 115 18.86 -17.83 7.79
C GLY A 115 17.95 -17.55 9.00
N ARG A 116 16.98 -16.64 8.88
CA ARG A 116 15.98 -16.38 9.93
C ARG A 116 14.75 -17.24 9.74
N ASP A 117 14.11 -17.60 10.85
CA ASP A 117 12.86 -18.37 10.83
C ASP A 117 11.60 -17.51 10.93
N ASP A 118 11.71 -16.30 11.50
CA ASP A 118 10.56 -15.44 11.79
C ASP A 118 10.19 -14.51 10.64
N ARG A 119 11.16 -14.08 9.82
CA ARG A 119 10.95 -13.20 8.65
C ARG A 119 12.08 -13.31 7.64
N LEU A 120 11.74 -13.20 6.35
CA LEU A 120 12.72 -13.21 5.27
C LEU A 120 13.24 -11.82 4.90
N PHE A 121 12.37 -10.81 4.92
CA PHE A 121 12.71 -9.42 4.58
C PHE A 121 12.34 -8.50 5.76
N PRO A 122 13.07 -7.40 5.99
CA PRO A 122 12.67 -6.40 6.98
C PRO A 122 11.45 -5.62 6.50
N GLY A 123 10.50 -5.36 7.39
CA GLY A 123 9.30 -4.58 7.13
C GLY A 123 8.80 -3.84 8.36
N ASP A 124 7.52 -3.49 8.33
CA ASP A 124 6.80 -2.82 9.42
C ASP A 124 6.80 -3.64 10.71
N VAL A 125 6.56 -2.96 11.85
CA VAL A 125 6.46 -3.60 13.17
C VAL A 125 5.35 -4.66 13.24
N ALA A 126 4.33 -4.59 12.37
CA ALA A 126 3.31 -5.64 12.24
C ALA A 126 3.91 -7.03 11.96
N GLN A 127 5.11 -7.14 11.40
CA GLN A 127 5.83 -8.41 11.20
C GLN A 127 6.06 -9.21 12.49
N PHE A 128 6.10 -8.55 13.65
CA PHE A 128 6.35 -9.20 14.94
C PHE A 128 5.09 -9.82 15.56
N ARG A 129 3.91 -9.66 14.93
CA ARG A 129 2.71 -10.43 15.28
C ARG A 129 2.85 -11.87 14.75
N PRO A 130 2.16 -12.87 15.33
CA PRO A 130 2.15 -14.23 14.79
C PRO A 130 1.79 -14.26 13.30
N GLY A 131 2.61 -14.94 12.48
CA GLY A 131 2.45 -14.99 11.02
C GLY A 131 2.82 -13.71 10.26
N GLY A 132 3.17 -12.62 10.95
CA GLY A 132 3.45 -11.32 10.34
C GLY A 132 4.61 -11.30 9.37
N GLY A 133 5.65 -12.11 9.60
CA GLY A 133 6.79 -12.23 8.69
C GLY A 133 6.52 -13.00 7.39
N LEU A 134 5.35 -13.64 7.26
CA LEU A 134 4.97 -14.46 6.09
C LEU A 134 3.91 -13.79 5.21
N ASN A 135 3.00 -13.01 5.81
CA ASN A 135 1.79 -12.51 5.15
C ASN A 135 2.02 -11.57 3.94
N LEU A 136 0.94 -11.22 3.26
CA LEU A 136 0.98 -10.43 2.03
C LEU A 136 1.25 -8.93 2.27
N ALA A 137 0.79 -8.35 3.37
CA ALA A 137 0.99 -6.91 3.64
C ALA A 137 2.44 -6.62 4.05
N ASN A 138 2.94 -7.34 5.06
CA ASN A 138 4.19 -7.01 5.72
C ASN A 138 5.25 -8.11 5.60
N GLY A 139 4.87 -9.32 5.18
CA GLY A 139 5.73 -10.48 5.15
C GLY A 139 6.32 -10.85 3.79
N ALA A 140 6.93 -12.03 3.75
CA ALA A 140 7.60 -12.55 2.56
C ALA A 140 6.68 -12.75 1.35
N ALA A 141 5.41 -13.14 1.56
CA ALA A 141 4.46 -13.31 0.46
C ALA A 141 4.25 -12.00 -0.30
N GLY A 142 4.15 -10.86 0.40
CA GLY A 142 4.02 -9.53 -0.23
C GLY A 142 5.19 -9.15 -1.11
N VAL A 143 6.40 -9.41 -0.63
CA VAL A 143 7.63 -9.11 -1.37
C VAL A 143 7.73 -9.96 -2.62
N LEU A 144 7.47 -11.27 -2.50
CA LEU A 144 7.47 -12.18 -3.64
C LEU A 144 6.39 -11.85 -4.66
N PHE A 145 5.19 -11.46 -4.19
CA PHE A 145 4.11 -10.99 -5.05
C PHE A 145 4.52 -9.76 -5.88
N ALA A 146 5.12 -8.75 -5.25
CA ALA A 146 5.58 -7.56 -5.96
C ALA A 146 6.68 -7.86 -6.99
N LEU A 147 7.63 -8.72 -6.64
CA LEU A 147 8.69 -9.15 -7.56
C LEU A 147 8.09 -9.88 -8.78
N ALA A 148 7.25 -10.88 -8.55
CA ALA A 148 6.62 -11.64 -9.62
C ALA A 148 5.74 -10.76 -10.52
N SER A 149 4.94 -9.87 -9.92
CA SER A 149 4.06 -8.94 -10.64
C SER A 149 4.79 -7.91 -11.50
N THR A 150 6.11 -7.76 -11.31
CA THR A 150 6.96 -6.85 -12.09
C THR A 150 7.96 -7.58 -13.00
N GLY A 151 7.73 -8.88 -13.21
CA GLY A 151 8.55 -9.73 -14.09
C GLY A 151 9.92 -10.08 -13.51
N LEU A 152 10.08 -9.97 -12.18
CA LEU A 152 11.30 -10.38 -11.47
C LEU A 152 11.09 -11.77 -10.86
N GLY A 153 12.14 -12.59 -10.93
CA GLY A 153 12.11 -13.97 -10.45
C GLY A 153 12.19 -14.99 -11.61
N PRO A 154 12.03 -16.28 -11.31
CA PRO A 154 11.72 -16.86 -10.01
C PRO A 154 12.84 -16.68 -8.98
N PHE A 155 12.52 -16.81 -7.69
CA PHE A 155 13.48 -16.80 -6.58
C PHE A 155 13.33 -18.06 -5.72
N PRO A 156 13.81 -19.24 -6.19
CA PRO A 156 13.50 -20.52 -5.56
C PRO A 156 13.85 -20.60 -4.07
N GLU A 157 14.98 -20.03 -3.64
CA GLU A 157 15.36 -19.99 -2.21
C GLU A 157 14.32 -19.28 -1.35
N TYR A 158 13.77 -18.16 -1.83
CA TYR A 158 12.80 -17.35 -1.09
C TYR A 158 11.41 -17.97 -1.12
N GLU A 159 11.04 -18.56 -2.26
CA GLU A 159 9.80 -19.29 -2.42
C GLU A 159 9.78 -20.53 -1.51
N ASP A 160 10.84 -21.33 -1.49
CA ASP A 160 10.98 -22.48 -0.60
C ASP A 160 10.97 -22.06 0.88
N TRP A 161 11.60 -20.93 1.21
CA TRP A 161 11.54 -20.36 2.56
C TRP A 161 10.09 -20.11 3.01
N LEU A 162 9.25 -19.55 2.13
CA LEU A 162 7.84 -19.29 2.39
C LEU A 162 7.04 -20.59 2.46
N ARG A 163 7.19 -21.49 1.47
CA ARG A 163 6.46 -22.76 1.36
C ARG A 163 6.62 -23.63 2.61
N VAL A 164 7.85 -23.78 3.11
CA VAL A 164 8.15 -24.61 4.27
C VAL A 164 7.45 -24.05 5.53
N ARG A 165 7.42 -22.73 5.69
CA ARG A 165 6.89 -22.07 6.90
C ARG A 165 5.38 -21.88 6.86
N ALA A 166 4.82 -21.64 5.68
CA ALA A 166 3.37 -21.45 5.48
C ALA A 166 2.55 -22.65 5.97
N LYS A 167 3.08 -23.87 5.81
CA LYS A 167 2.43 -25.13 6.22
C LYS A 167 2.46 -25.39 7.74
N ARG A 168 3.14 -24.54 8.51
CA ARG A 168 3.27 -24.65 9.97
C ARG A 168 3.01 -23.28 10.61
N PRO A 169 1.81 -22.71 10.43
CA PRO A 169 1.54 -21.37 10.92
C PRO A 169 1.63 -21.34 12.44
N ALA A 170 2.19 -20.25 12.97
CA ALA A 170 2.24 -20.03 14.41
C ALA A 170 0.81 -19.86 14.96
N GLN A 171 0.61 -20.27 16.22
CA GLN A 171 -0.67 -20.04 16.89
C GLN A 171 -1.00 -18.53 16.89
N GLY A 172 -2.24 -18.20 16.51
CA GLY A 172 -2.69 -16.81 16.40
C GLY A 172 -2.30 -16.11 15.08
N SER A 173 -1.78 -16.84 14.09
CA SER A 173 -1.60 -16.30 12.74
C SER A 173 -2.95 -15.85 12.18
N GLY A 174 -2.98 -14.71 11.49
CA GLY A 174 -4.18 -14.20 10.83
C GLY A 174 -4.67 -15.15 9.72
N LEU A 175 -5.94 -15.04 9.37
CA LEU A 175 -6.54 -15.82 8.28
C LEU A 175 -6.77 -14.97 7.01
N GLY A 176 -6.74 -13.65 7.12
CA GLY A 176 -7.11 -12.73 6.04
C GLY A 176 -6.22 -12.77 4.80
N LEU A 177 -6.63 -12.01 3.79
CA LEU A 177 -5.91 -11.88 2.53
C LEU A 177 -4.60 -11.10 2.68
N TYR A 178 -4.58 -10.05 3.50
CA TYR A 178 -3.40 -9.19 3.61
C TYR A 178 -2.56 -9.51 4.85
N ASP A 179 -3.17 -9.95 5.96
CA ASP A 179 -2.46 -10.27 7.20
C ASP A 179 -2.34 -11.76 7.53
N GLY A 180 -2.81 -12.66 6.66
CA GLY A 180 -3.00 -14.05 7.03
C GLY A 180 -2.77 -15.11 5.97
N LEU A 181 -3.27 -16.31 6.29
CA LEU A 181 -3.07 -17.54 5.53
C LEU A 181 -3.64 -17.48 4.10
N HIS A 182 -4.79 -16.81 3.90
CA HIS A 182 -5.36 -16.69 2.55
C HIS A 182 -4.48 -15.85 1.62
N GLY A 183 -3.79 -14.84 2.15
CA GLY A 183 -2.77 -14.09 1.40
C GLY A 183 -1.57 -14.93 1.00
N ILE A 184 -1.08 -15.74 1.93
CA ILE A 184 0.04 -16.63 1.68
C ILE A 184 -0.33 -17.66 0.61
N ALA A 185 -1.52 -18.27 0.72
CA ALA A 185 -2.03 -19.21 -0.27
C ALA A 185 -2.21 -18.57 -1.65
N TYR A 186 -2.78 -17.36 -1.72
CA TYR A 186 -2.92 -16.60 -2.97
C TYR A 186 -1.58 -16.45 -3.69
N VAL A 187 -0.54 -16.04 -2.97
CA VAL A 187 0.81 -15.85 -3.54
C VAL A 187 1.45 -17.18 -3.94
N LEU A 188 1.30 -18.23 -3.14
CA LEU A 188 1.83 -19.56 -3.48
C LEU A 188 1.20 -20.11 -4.76
N ASP A 189 -0.13 -20.01 -4.93
CA ASP A 189 -0.82 -20.43 -6.15
C ASP A 189 -0.37 -19.60 -7.36
N LEU A 190 -0.24 -18.27 -7.20
CA LEU A 190 0.27 -17.38 -8.24
C LEU A 190 1.69 -17.72 -8.69
N LEU A 191 2.54 -18.18 -7.77
CA LEU A 191 3.91 -18.61 -8.06
C LEU A 191 4.01 -20.05 -8.59
N GLY A 192 2.87 -20.73 -8.80
CA GLY A 192 2.81 -22.10 -9.34
C GLY A 192 2.86 -23.20 -8.29
N HIS A 193 2.85 -22.87 -6.99
CA HIS A 193 2.86 -23.81 -5.88
C HIS A 193 1.44 -24.14 -5.39
N ARG A 194 0.55 -24.52 -6.32
CA ARG A 194 -0.88 -24.71 -6.06
C ARG A 194 -1.19 -25.71 -4.95
N GLN A 195 -0.46 -26.84 -4.87
CA GLN A 195 -0.69 -27.80 -3.80
C GLN A 195 -0.35 -27.21 -2.42
N ASP A 196 0.75 -26.47 -2.30
CA ASP A 196 1.10 -25.80 -1.04
C ASP A 196 0.06 -24.74 -0.66
N ALA A 197 -0.53 -24.05 -1.65
CA ALA A 197 -1.62 -23.11 -1.41
C ALA A 197 -2.88 -23.79 -0.85
N LEU A 198 -3.27 -24.94 -1.42
CA LEU A 198 -4.40 -25.72 -0.93
C LEU A 198 -4.15 -26.26 0.48
N ASP A 199 -2.95 -26.77 0.76
CA ASP A 199 -2.57 -27.24 2.10
C ASP A 199 -2.70 -26.13 3.16
N VAL A 200 -2.33 -24.90 2.82
CA VAL A 200 -2.47 -23.73 3.72
C VAL A 200 -3.94 -23.35 3.93
N VAL A 201 -4.76 -23.38 2.89
CA VAL A 201 -6.20 -23.11 2.97
C VAL A 201 -6.92 -24.17 3.81
N ASP A 202 -6.54 -25.45 3.68
CA ASP A 202 -7.08 -26.53 4.50
C ASP A 202 -6.82 -26.31 6.00
N VAL A 203 -5.69 -25.70 6.36
CA VAL A 203 -5.42 -25.28 7.75
C VAL A 203 -6.35 -24.12 8.14
N ALA A 204 -6.48 -23.10 7.29
CA ALA A 204 -7.31 -21.93 7.58
C ALA A 204 -8.81 -22.28 7.75
N LEU A 205 -9.33 -23.21 6.93
CA LEU A 205 -10.74 -23.61 6.96
C LEU A 205 -11.13 -24.44 8.20
N ARG A 206 -10.15 -24.96 8.97
CA ARG A 206 -10.39 -25.65 10.25
C ARG A 206 -10.55 -24.68 11.43
N GLU A 207 -10.26 -23.40 11.21
CA GLU A 207 -10.41 -22.34 12.21
C GLU A 207 -11.81 -21.71 12.16
N ASN A 208 -12.11 -20.82 13.10
CA ASN A 208 -13.39 -20.12 13.19
C ASN A 208 -13.51 -18.92 12.23
N TRP A 209 -13.16 -19.11 10.96
CA TRP A 209 -13.08 -18.03 9.96
C TRP A 209 -14.43 -17.35 9.70
N GLU A 210 -15.55 -18.06 9.83
CA GLU A 210 -16.92 -17.51 9.65
C GLU A 210 -17.24 -16.38 10.64
N ARG A 211 -16.51 -16.27 11.76
CA ARG A 211 -16.69 -15.22 12.77
C ARG A 211 -15.93 -13.92 12.46
N LEU A 212 -15.07 -13.92 11.45
CA LEU A 212 -14.28 -12.76 11.08
C LEU A 212 -15.14 -11.64 10.51
N GLU A 213 -14.65 -10.42 10.61
CA GLU A 213 -15.30 -9.20 10.15
C GLU A 213 -15.43 -9.13 8.62
N PRO A 214 -16.37 -8.32 8.07
CA PRO A 214 -16.51 -8.10 6.64
C PRO A 214 -15.46 -7.13 6.07
N ALA A 215 -14.18 -7.30 6.42
CA ALA A 215 -13.07 -6.47 5.94
C ALA A 215 -12.16 -7.25 4.98
N LEU A 216 -11.76 -6.64 3.86
CA LEU A 216 -10.88 -7.28 2.87
C LEU A 216 -9.52 -7.67 3.44
N HIS A 217 -8.95 -6.84 4.31
CA HIS A 217 -7.61 -7.03 4.86
C HIS A 217 -7.47 -8.34 5.64
N SER A 218 -8.35 -8.53 6.62
CA SER A 218 -8.26 -9.51 7.70
C SER A 218 -9.37 -10.55 7.66
N GLY A 219 -10.40 -10.37 6.83
CA GLY A 219 -11.70 -11.00 7.02
C GLY A 219 -12.33 -11.60 5.77
N LEU A 220 -13.67 -11.73 5.84
CA LEU A 220 -14.46 -12.57 4.95
C LEU A 220 -14.34 -12.23 3.47
N PRO A 221 -14.30 -10.95 3.03
CA PRO A 221 -14.12 -10.62 1.62
C PRO A 221 -12.82 -11.19 1.03
N GLY A 222 -11.70 -11.01 1.74
CA GLY A 222 -10.41 -11.52 1.30
C GLY A 222 -10.35 -13.06 1.27
N ILE A 223 -10.98 -13.69 2.26
CA ILE A 223 -11.12 -15.14 2.34
C ILE A 223 -11.94 -15.67 1.16
N GLY A 224 -13.13 -15.13 0.95
CA GLY A 224 -14.05 -15.55 -0.11
C GLY A 224 -13.46 -15.36 -1.52
N LEU A 225 -12.80 -14.23 -1.77
CA LEU A 225 -12.13 -13.96 -3.04
C LEU A 225 -11.04 -15.00 -3.35
N ASN A 226 -10.19 -15.33 -2.37
CA ASN A 226 -9.17 -16.36 -2.57
C ASN A 226 -9.78 -17.76 -2.76
N LEU A 227 -10.84 -18.09 -2.02
CA LEU A 227 -11.53 -19.38 -2.18
C LEU A 227 -12.18 -19.51 -3.57
N LEU A 228 -12.83 -18.47 -4.09
CA LEU A 228 -13.34 -18.44 -5.47
C LEU A 228 -12.22 -18.69 -6.48
N ARG A 229 -11.08 -17.99 -6.34
CA ARG A 229 -9.92 -18.17 -7.22
C ARG A 229 -9.37 -19.60 -7.20
N LEU A 230 -9.35 -20.23 -6.02
CA LEU A 230 -8.89 -21.61 -5.87
C LEU A 230 -9.94 -22.64 -6.34
N GLY A 231 -11.13 -22.23 -6.77
CA GLY A 231 -12.21 -23.12 -7.20
C GLY A 231 -12.96 -23.79 -6.05
N LEU A 232 -12.83 -23.27 -4.83
CA LEU A 232 -13.53 -23.75 -3.63
C LEU A 232 -14.85 -22.98 -3.47
N THR A 233 -15.77 -23.19 -4.40
CA THR A 233 -16.99 -22.38 -4.56
C THR A 233 -17.90 -22.41 -3.33
N GLU A 234 -18.15 -23.58 -2.72
CA GLU A 234 -19.06 -23.70 -1.57
C GLU A 234 -18.63 -22.85 -0.36
N PRO A 235 -17.40 -22.99 0.20
CA PRO A 235 -16.98 -22.13 1.31
C PRO A 235 -16.81 -20.66 0.87
N ALA A 236 -16.56 -20.39 -0.40
CA ALA A 236 -16.51 -19.01 -0.89
C ALA A 236 -17.89 -18.34 -0.88
N MET A 237 -18.92 -19.04 -1.38
CA MET A 237 -20.31 -18.54 -1.32
C MET A 237 -20.81 -18.45 0.11
N ARG A 238 -20.36 -19.32 1.01
CA ARG A 238 -20.61 -19.16 2.45
C ARG A 238 -20.07 -17.82 2.99
N ALA A 239 -18.88 -17.40 2.57
CA ALA A 239 -18.35 -16.08 2.93
C ALA A 239 -19.18 -14.93 2.35
N VAL A 240 -19.69 -15.08 1.11
CA VAL A 240 -20.61 -14.14 0.45
C VAL A 240 -21.89 -13.98 1.27
N ASP A 241 -22.53 -15.09 1.64
CA ASP A 241 -23.79 -15.08 2.41
C ASP A 241 -23.60 -14.38 3.76
N ILE A 242 -22.53 -14.70 4.49
CA ILE A 242 -22.24 -14.06 5.78
C ILE A 242 -21.98 -12.55 5.62
N CYS A 243 -21.29 -12.14 4.56
CA CYS A 243 -21.09 -10.72 4.27
C CYS A 243 -22.42 -10.03 3.92
N ALA A 244 -23.28 -10.67 3.13
CA ALA A 244 -24.59 -10.14 2.75
C ALA A 244 -25.49 -9.96 3.98
N ASP A 245 -25.56 -10.96 4.86
CA ASP A 245 -26.34 -10.94 6.10
C ASP A 245 -25.91 -9.80 7.05
N ARG A 246 -24.62 -9.44 7.05
CA ARG A 246 -24.05 -8.43 7.94
C ARG A 246 -24.00 -7.02 7.35
N LEU A 247 -24.29 -6.86 6.06
CA LEU A 247 -24.06 -5.59 5.36
C LEU A 247 -24.97 -4.48 5.88
N GLY A 248 -26.25 -4.77 6.11
CA GLY A 248 -27.27 -3.75 6.37
C GLY A 248 -27.54 -2.87 5.15
N GLY A 249 -28.23 -1.74 5.37
CA GLY A 249 -28.54 -0.74 4.35
C GLY A 249 -27.51 0.40 4.26
N PRO A 250 -27.64 1.29 3.26
CA PRO A 250 -26.72 2.42 3.06
C PRO A 250 -26.63 3.39 4.25
N GLU A 251 -27.71 3.51 5.01
CA GLU A 251 -27.86 4.44 6.13
C GLU A 251 -27.52 3.82 7.49
N ASP A 252 -27.24 2.52 7.55
CA ASP A 252 -26.91 1.79 8.79
C ASP A 252 -25.45 2.02 9.24
N VAL A 253 -24.79 3.01 8.64
CA VAL A 253 -23.41 3.38 8.92
C VAL A 253 -23.30 4.86 9.25
N PRO A 254 -22.37 5.24 10.16
CA PRO A 254 -22.15 6.64 10.48
C PRO A 254 -21.53 7.38 9.29
N GLU A 255 -21.62 8.71 9.31
CA GLU A 255 -20.97 9.60 8.32
C GLU A 255 -19.45 9.75 8.57
N ILE A 256 -18.98 9.37 9.76
CA ILE A 256 -17.56 9.46 10.14
C ILE A 256 -16.94 8.06 10.15
N SER A 257 -15.84 7.90 9.43
CA SER A 257 -15.02 6.69 9.37
C SER A 257 -14.03 6.61 10.55
N GLY A 258 -13.92 5.43 11.16
CA GLY A 258 -12.89 5.13 12.16
C GLY A 258 -13.12 5.78 13.54
N GLY A 259 -12.08 5.78 14.38
CA GLY A 259 -12.21 6.13 15.79
C GLY A 259 -13.02 5.07 16.54
N THR A 260 -14.19 5.44 17.07
CA THR A 260 -15.16 4.50 17.64
C THR A 260 -16.12 3.91 16.61
N ASN A 261 -16.07 4.39 15.37
CA ASN A 261 -16.94 3.96 14.28
C ASN A 261 -16.25 2.90 13.41
N PRO A 262 -17.03 2.08 12.67
CA PRO A 262 -16.51 1.26 11.58
C PRO A 262 -15.71 2.09 10.57
N ARG A 263 -14.69 1.47 9.97
CA ARG A 263 -13.84 2.11 8.95
C ARG A 263 -14.50 2.02 7.58
N ALA A 264 -14.14 2.97 6.71
CA ALA A 264 -14.48 2.98 5.29
C ALA A 264 -13.29 2.50 4.44
N GLY A 265 -13.50 2.35 3.13
CA GLY A 265 -12.44 2.11 2.16
C GLY A 265 -12.23 0.65 1.79
N LEU A 266 -11.28 0.40 0.90
CA LEU A 266 -11.04 -0.92 0.29
C LEU A 266 -10.67 -1.99 1.31
N MET A 267 -9.75 -1.68 2.24
CA MET A 267 -9.15 -2.70 3.10
C MET A 267 -10.01 -3.05 4.31
N TYR A 268 -10.71 -2.05 4.87
CA TYR A 268 -11.39 -2.18 6.15
C TYR A 268 -12.86 -1.76 6.12
N GLY A 269 -13.34 -1.20 5.01
CA GLY A 269 -14.71 -0.76 4.83
C GLY A 269 -15.50 -1.61 3.86
N SER A 270 -16.67 -1.09 3.51
CA SER A 270 -17.68 -1.81 2.74
C SER A 270 -17.24 -2.05 1.29
N SER A 271 -16.33 -1.25 0.74
CA SER A 271 -15.75 -1.47 -0.59
C SER A 271 -15.06 -2.83 -0.72
N GLY A 272 -14.48 -3.36 0.37
CA GLY A 272 -13.95 -4.71 0.40
C GLY A 272 -15.02 -5.78 0.18
N ALA A 273 -16.17 -5.65 0.85
CA ALA A 273 -17.32 -6.54 0.65
C ALA A 273 -17.93 -6.36 -0.76
N ALA A 274 -18.03 -5.13 -1.24
CA ALA A 274 -18.47 -4.84 -2.62
C ALA A 274 -17.61 -5.60 -3.65
N LEU A 275 -16.29 -5.62 -3.46
CA LEU A 275 -15.39 -6.37 -4.33
C LEU A 275 -15.69 -7.87 -4.32
N LEU A 276 -15.92 -8.47 -3.15
CA LEU A 276 -16.36 -9.87 -3.06
C LEU A 276 -17.67 -10.10 -3.82
N PHE A 277 -18.68 -9.24 -3.64
CA PHE A 277 -19.96 -9.37 -4.33
C PHE A 277 -19.84 -9.24 -5.85
N LEU A 278 -18.97 -8.34 -6.34
CA LEU A 278 -18.69 -8.19 -7.77
C LEU A 278 -18.08 -9.48 -8.35
N HIS A 279 -17.10 -10.10 -7.67
CA HIS A 279 -16.52 -11.37 -8.12
C HIS A 279 -17.52 -12.53 -8.03
N ALA A 280 -18.35 -12.57 -6.99
CA ALA A 280 -19.42 -13.55 -6.88
C ALA A 280 -20.47 -13.38 -7.98
N TYR A 281 -20.80 -12.14 -8.36
CA TYR A 281 -21.65 -11.84 -9.51
C TYR A 281 -21.02 -12.29 -10.82
N GLU A 282 -19.74 -12.01 -11.03
CA GLU A 282 -19.01 -12.46 -12.22
C GLU A 282 -18.99 -14.00 -12.32
N HIS A 283 -18.97 -14.69 -11.19
CA HIS A 283 -19.02 -16.15 -11.13
C HIS A 283 -20.42 -16.74 -11.36
N THR A 284 -21.47 -16.13 -10.79
CA THR A 284 -22.83 -16.72 -10.73
C THR A 284 -23.84 -16.09 -11.69
N GLY A 285 -23.64 -14.84 -12.07
CA GLY A 285 -24.59 -14.02 -12.82
C GLY A 285 -25.75 -13.44 -11.98
N ASP A 286 -25.81 -13.67 -10.67
CA ASP A 286 -26.91 -13.20 -9.82
C ASP A 286 -26.88 -11.68 -9.61
N THR A 287 -27.83 -10.99 -10.23
CA THR A 287 -27.92 -9.52 -10.16
C THR A 287 -28.20 -8.98 -8.77
N GLY A 288 -28.70 -9.79 -7.82
CA GLY A 288 -28.83 -9.37 -6.42
C GLY A 288 -27.49 -9.05 -5.76
N LEU A 289 -26.41 -9.70 -6.21
CA LEU A 289 -25.06 -9.39 -5.75
C LEU A 289 -24.58 -8.00 -6.21
N LEU A 290 -25.05 -7.52 -7.37
CA LEU A 290 -24.80 -6.14 -7.80
C LEU A 290 -25.56 -5.13 -6.90
N ASP A 291 -26.74 -5.48 -6.41
CA ASP A 291 -27.49 -4.61 -5.50
C ASP A 291 -26.79 -4.51 -4.13
N LEU A 292 -26.22 -5.62 -3.65
CA LEU A 292 -25.38 -5.64 -2.45
C LEU A 292 -24.08 -4.85 -2.65
N ALA A 293 -23.40 -5.00 -3.79
CA ALA A 293 -22.21 -4.21 -4.11
C ALA A 293 -22.52 -2.71 -4.15
N ALA A 294 -23.65 -2.32 -4.74
CA ALA A 294 -24.09 -0.92 -4.74
C ALA A 294 -24.37 -0.39 -3.34
N THR A 295 -25.03 -1.19 -2.49
CA THR A 295 -25.30 -0.84 -1.09
C THR A 295 -24.01 -0.61 -0.33
N ALA A 296 -23.05 -1.52 -0.46
CA ALA A 296 -21.73 -1.43 0.16
C ALA A 296 -20.95 -0.19 -0.30
N LEU A 297 -20.96 0.14 -1.60
CA LEU A 297 -20.33 1.36 -2.11
C LEU A 297 -20.99 2.64 -1.57
N ARG A 298 -22.33 2.67 -1.46
CA ARG A 298 -23.06 3.82 -0.87
C ARG A 298 -22.71 4.03 0.60
N GLN A 299 -22.50 2.96 1.37
CA GLN A 299 -22.03 3.06 2.76
C GLN A 299 -20.67 3.76 2.86
N ASP A 300 -19.72 3.45 1.98
CA ASP A 300 -18.41 4.11 1.97
C ASP A 300 -18.49 5.55 1.44
N LEU A 301 -19.31 5.81 0.43
CA LEU A 301 -19.56 7.18 -0.07
C LEU A 301 -20.25 8.06 0.97
N ARG A 302 -21.13 7.51 1.82
CA ARG A 302 -21.74 8.22 2.95
C ARG A 302 -20.72 8.75 3.93
N ARG A 303 -19.56 8.08 4.04
CA ARG A 303 -18.44 8.49 4.89
C ARG A 303 -17.44 9.40 4.19
N CYS A 304 -17.78 9.87 2.99
CA CYS A 304 -16.96 10.82 2.27
C CYS A 304 -17.53 12.23 2.39
N ARG A 305 -16.63 13.21 2.41
CA ARG A 305 -16.93 14.64 2.42
C ARG A 305 -16.17 15.35 1.30
N GLU A 306 -16.79 16.39 0.75
CA GLU A 306 -16.16 17.29 -0.18
C GLU A 306 -15.07 18.14 0.50
N SER A 307 -13.89 18.16 -0.11
CA SER A 307 -12.79 19.06 0.20
C SER A 307 -12.89 20.35 -0.62
N GLU A 308 -12.17 21.41 -0.20
CA GLU A 308 -12.16 22.72 -0.89
C GLU A 308 -11.67 22.65 -2.35
N ASP A 309 -10.87 21.63 -2.68
CA ASP A 309 -10.37 21.35 -4.03
C ASP A 309 -11.35 20.52 -4.89
N GLY A 310 -12.58 20.30 -4.39
CA GLY A 310 -13.64 19.53 -5.05
C GLY A 310 -13.48 18.01 -4.94
N SER A 311 -12.35 17.53 -4.40
CA SER A 311 -12.13 16.10 -4.19
C SER A 311 -13.11 15.53 -3.16
N LEU A 312 -13.52 14.29 -3.39
CA LEU A 312 -14.35 13.54 -2.44
C LEU A 312 -13.41 12.67 -1.58
N GLN A 313 -13.44 12.86 -0.26
CA GLN A 313 -12.51 12.21 0.65
C GLN A 313 -13.17 11.56 1.85
N VAL A 314 -12.69 10.38 2.25
CA VAL A 314 -13.17 9.71 3.47
C VAL A 314 -12.91 10.63 4.67
N ASP A 315 -13.95 10.89 5.47
CA ASP A 315 -13.92 11.77 6.62
C ASP A 315 -13.72 10.98 7.92
N GLN A 316 -12.66 11.29 8.68
CA GLN A 316 -12.43 10.75 10.03
C GLN A 316 -12.81 11.74 11.14
N GLY A 317 -13.51 12.83 10.81
CA GLY A 317 -13.96 13.88 11.72
C GLY A 317 -12.88 14.91 12.07
N TRP A 318 -11.60 14.53 12.01
CA TRP A 318 -10.46 15.41 12.27
C TRP A 318 -9.51 15.56 11.07
N ARG A 319 -9.66 14.70 10.05
CA ARG A 319 -8.91 14.76 8.78
C ARG A 319 -9.69 14.07 7.67
N LEU A 320 -9.29 14.35 6.44
CA LEU A 320 -9.71 13.65 5.23
C LEU A 320 -8.63 12.63 4.80
N LEU A 321 -9.06 11.49 4.27
CA LEU A 321 -8.18 10.37 3.88
C LEU A 321 -8.27 10.04 2.39
N PRO A 322 -7.17 10.24 1.62
CA PRO A 322 -7.14 9.95 0.18
C PRO A 322 -6.65 8.54 -0.17
N TYR A 323 -6.10 7.80 0.80
CA TYR A 323 -5.24 6.64 0.56
C TYR A 323 -5.95 5.39 0.02
N LEU A 324 -5.15 4.40 -0.40
CA LEU A 324 -5.64 3.17 -1.02
C LEU A 324 -6.39 2.27 -0.02
N ASP A 325 -5.98 2.27 1.24
CA ASP A 325 -6.50 1.38 2.27
C ASP A 325 -7.86 1.81 2.82
N GLU A 326 -7.88 2.90 3.59
CA GLU A 326 -9.04 3.46 4.30
C GLU A 326 -9.59 4.73 3.61
N GLY A 327 -9.13 5.04 2.40
CA GLY A 327 -9.40 6.32 1.75
C GLY A 327 -10.02 6.22 0.36
N SER A 328 -10.16 7.39 -0.26
CA SER A 328 -10.84 7.55 -1.56
C SER A 328 -10.27 6.72 -2.69
N ALA A 329 -8.95 6.56 -2.75
CA ALA A 329 -8.31 5.84 -3.84
C ALA A 329 -8.75 4.38 -3.88
N GLY A 330 -8.93 3.74 -2.71
CA GLY A 330 -9.46 2.39 -2.62
C GLY A 330 -10.91 2.27 -3.08
N ILE A 331 -11.76 3.22 -2.65
CA ILE A 331 -13.18 3.27 -3.05
C ILE A 331 -13.30 3.44 -4.57
N ALA A 332 -12.51 4.36 -5.14
CA ALA A 332 -12.51 4.65 -6.58
C ALA A 332 -12.26 3.40 -7.43
N LEU A 333 -11.32 2.53 -7.03
CA LEU A 333 -10.98 1.31 -7.77
C LEU A 333 -12.14 0.31 -7.82
N VAL A 334 -12.85 0.13 -6.70
CA VAL A 334 -14.00 -0.81 -6.66
C VAL A 334 -15.21 -0.22 -7.38
N LEU A 335 -15.41 1.09 -7.24
CA LEU A 335 -16.50 1.81 -7.89
C LEU A 335 -16.32 1.81 -9.43
N GLU A 336 -15.09 2.00 -9.92
CA GLU A 336 -14.78 1.83 -11.35
C GLU A 336 -15.13 0.42 -11.85
N ARG A 337 -14.77 -0.63 -11.09
CA ARG A 337 -15.15 -2.01 -11.44
C ARG A 337 -16.66 -2.20 -11.46
N TYR A 338 -17.39 -1.61 -10.50
CA TYR A 338 -18.85 -1.68 -10.45
C TYR A 338 -19.48 -1.09 -11.73
N LEU A 339 -19.00 0.10 -12.14
CA LEU A 339 -19.52 0.80 -13.32
C LEU A 339 -19.26 0.05 -14.63
N ALA A 340 -18.30 -0.89 -14.68
CA ALA A 340 -18.14 -1.78 -15.82
C ALA A 340 -19.30 -2.79 -15.99
N HIS A 341 -20.10 -3.01 -14.94
CA HIS A 341 -21.22 -3.97 -14.94
C HIS A 341 -22.60 -3.30 -14.95
N ARG A 342 -22.73 -2.10 -14.35
CA ARG A 342 -24.00 -1.38 -14.27
C ARG A 342 -23.78 0.13 -14.20
N ASP A 343 -24.45 0.85 -15.10
CA ASP A 343 -24.48 2.32 -15.08
C ASP A 343 -25.19 2.83 -13.82
N ASP A 344 -24.58 3.81 -13.15
CA ASP A 344 -25.16 4.60 -12.06
C ASP A 344 -24.57 6.01 -12.11
N GLU A 345 -25.40 7.00 -12.43
CA GLU A 345 -24.96 8.40 -12.63
C GLU A 345 -24.36 9.01 -11.36
N ALA A 346 -24.88 8.65 -10.18
CA ALA A 346 -24.37 9.15 -8.91
C ALA A 346 -23.00 8.56 -8.59
N PHE A 347 -22.79 7.28 -8.91
CA PHE A 347 -21.48 6.65 -8.80
C PHE A 347 -20.49 7.24 -9.80
N ALA A 348 -20.87 7.43 -11.06
CA ALA A 348 -19.98 8.07 -12.05
C ALA A 348 -19.53 9.46 -11.58
N ALA A 349 -20.46 10.29 -11.08
CA ALA A 349 -20.12 11.60 -10.53
C ALA A 349 -19.23 11.51 -9.27
N ALA A 350 -19.47 10.54 -8.39
CA ALA A 350 -18.63 10.31 -7.22
C ALA A 350 -17.21 9.86 -7.62
N LEU A 351 -17.08 8.97 -8.62
CA LEU A 351 -15.80 8.48 -9.11
C LEU A 351 -14.90 9.60 -9.61
N ASP A 352 -15.45 10.50 -10.42
CA ASP A 352 -14.72 11.66 -10.95
C ASP A 352 -14.13 12.52 -9.82
N ARG A 353 -14.88 12.67 -8.73
CA ARG A 353 -14.46 13.45 -7.56
C ARG A 353 -13.49 12.69 -6.64
N LEU A 354 -13.64 11.38 -6.49
CA LEU A 354 -12.69 10.53 -5.76
C LEU A 354 -11.32 10.55 -6.44
N ARG A 355 -11.26 10.50 -7.77
CA ARG A 355 -10.01 10.51 -8.55
C ARG A 355 -9.18 11.79 -8.38
N LEU A 356 -9.82 12.90 -7.99
CA LEU A 356 -9.11 14.17 -7.76
C LEU A 356 -8.05 14.08 -6.66
N VAL A 357 -8.14 13.12 -5.72
CA VAL A 357 -7.09 12.91 -4.71
C VAL A 357 -5.72 12.58 -5.33
N GLY A 358 -5.71 12.04 -6.55
CA GLY A 358 -4.50 11.79 -7.34
C GLY A 358 -3.71 13.05 -7.71
N ARG A 359 -4.30 14.25 -7.55
CA ARG A 359 -3.68 15.54 -7.84
C ARG A 359 -2.96 16.15 -6.63
N ALA A 360 -3.09 15.57 -5.44
CA ALA A 360 -2.44 16.10 -4.24
C ALA A 360 -0.91 16.11 -4.39
N GLY A 361 -0.27 17.23 -4.10
CA GLY A 361 1.18 17.40 -4.24
C GLY A 361 1.98 16.71 -3.13
N PHE A 362 1.36 16.52 -1.97
CA PHE A 362 2.04 16.14 -0.74
C PHE A 362 1.45 14.89 -0.10
N PHE A 363 2.32 13.94 0.21
CA PHE A 363 2.03 12.74 1.00
C PHE A 363 3.15 12.52 1.99
N VAL A 364 2.78 12.20 3.23
CA VAL A 364 3.75 11.97 4.30
C VAL A 364 4.56 10.71 4.02
N GLN A 365 3.89 9.64 3.61
CA GLN A 365 4.48 8.31 3.45
C GLN A 365 4.60 7.91 1.98
N PRO A 366 5.63 7.13 1.60
CA PRO A 366 5.77 6.62 0.25
C PRO A 366 4.98 5.33 0.00
N GLY A 367 4.50 4.66 1.07
CA GLY A 367 3.95 3.30 1.04
C GLY A 367 2.72 3.10 0.14
N LEU A 368 2.37 1.82 -0.07
CA LEU A 368 1.28 1.41 -0.93
C LEU A 368 -0.08 1.56 -0.26
N PHE A 369 -0.22 1.22 1.03
CA PHE A 369 -1.51 1.28 1.71
C PHE A 369 -1.85 2.73 2.06
N THR A 370 -1.07 3.33 2.96
CA THR A 370 -1.28 4.71 3.44
C THR A 370 -0.27 5.70 2.83
N GLY A 371 -0.07 5.71 1.51
CA GLY A 371 0.96 6.58 0.94
C GLY A 371 0.89 6.84 -0.54
N ARG A 372 1.93 7.52 -1.04
CA ARG A 372 2.04 7.95 -2.43
C ARG A 372 2.01 6.79 -3.42
N ALA A 373 2.61 5.64 -3.09
CA ALA A 373 2.56 4.47 -3.98
C ALA A 373 1.13 3.95 -4.17
N GLY A 374 0.28 4.02 -3.14
CA GLY A 374 -1.14 3.68 -3.26
C GLY A 374 -1.88 4.56 -4.26
N ILE A 375 -1.59 5.86 -4.22
CA ILE A 375 -2.15 6.83 -5.17
C ILE A 375 -1.64 6.57 -6.58
N ILE A 376 -0.35 6.25 -6.75
CA ILE A 376 0.22 5.88 -8.06
C ILE A 376 -0.48 4.64 -8.61
N ALA A 377 -0.67 3.59 -7.79
CA ALA A 377 -1.34 2.37 -8.20
C ALA A 377 -2.81 2.63 -8.62
N ALA A 378 -3.50 3.55 -7.95
CA ALA A 378 -4.86 3.95 -8.29
C ALA A 378 -4.98 4.82 -9.56
N LEU A 379 -3.85 5.35 -10.06
CA LEU A 379 -3.78 6.16 -11.27
C LEU A 379 -3.24 5.37 -12.48
N ALA A 380 -3.35 4.04 -12.47
CA ALA A 380 -2.94 3.22 -13.61
C ALA A 380 -3.70 3.63 -14.88
N GLY A 381 -2.96 4.04 -15.93
CA GLY A 381 -3.52 4.57 -17.17
C GLY A 381 -3.79 6.09 -17.17
N ASP A 382 -3.60 6.79 -16.05
CA ASP A 382 -3.78 8.23 -15.95
C ASP A 382 -2.42 8.98 -16.06
N HIS A 383 -2.36 9.97 -16.95
CA HIS A 383 -1.18 10.82 -17.15
C HIS A 383 -0.70 11.56 -15.88
N SER A 384 -1.61 11.84 -14.93
CA SER A 384 -1.31 12.48 -13.65
C SER A 384 -0.41 11.62 -12.75
N ALA A 385 -0.32 10.30 -12.99
CA ALA A 385 0.60 9.42 -12.29
C ALA A 385 2.07 9.88 -12.41
N ARG A 386 2.46 10.56 -13.50
CA ARG A 386 3.83 11.05 -13.70
C ARG A 386 4.28 12.00 -12.59
N ALA A 387 3.40 12.92 -12.16
CA ALA A 387 3.72 13.84 -11.08
C ALA A 387 3.91 13.10 -9.75
N GLN A 388 3.07 12.09 -9.50
CA GLN A 388 3.16 11.26 -8.31
C GLN A 388 4.42 10.38 -8.31
N ILE A 389 4.81 9.84 -9.46
CA ILE A 389 6.06 9.08 -9.61
C ILE A 389 7.26 9.98 -9.29
N LYS A 390 7.34 11.20 -9.85
CA LYS A 390 8.40 12.16 -9.49
C LYS A 390 8.39 12.45 -7.98
N GLY A 391 7.21 12.54 -7.37
CA GLY A 391 7.03 12.75 -5.93
C GLY A 391 7.65 11.68 -5.03
N LEU A 392 7.91 10.46 -5.51
CA LEU A 392 8.63 9.45 -4.72
C LEU A 392 10.09 9.83 -4.46
N SER A 393 10.66 10.76 -5.26
CA SER A 393 12.03 11.24 -5.06
C SER A 393 12.24 11.90 -3.69
N TRP A 394 11.19 12.42 -3.04
CA TRP A 394 11.26 12.92 -1.67
C TRP A 394 11.73 11.85 -0.68
N HIS A 395 11.31 10.59 -0.88
CA HIS A 395 11.54 9.46 0.03
C HIS A 395 12.61 8.46 -0.42
N ALA A 396 13.11 8.61 -1.65
CA ALA A 396 14.14 7.73 -2.23
C ALA A 396 15.46 7.74 -1.44
N LEU A 397 15.93 6.57 -1.01
CA LEU A 397 17.18 6.38 -0.26
C LEU A 397 18.04 5.26 -0.87
N PRO A 398 19.38 5.37 -0.86
CA PRO A 398 20.26 4.30 -1.28
C PRO A 398 20.33 3.18 -0.24
N TYR A 399 20.32 1.92 -0.70
CA TYR A 399 20.56 0.75 0.16
C TYR A 399 21.11 -0.42 -0.65
N GLY A 400 22.19 -1.05 -0.19
CA GLY A 400 22.72 -2.28 -0.80
C GLY A 400 23.06 -2.17 -2.29
N GLY A 401 23.50 -1.00 -2.76
CA GLY A 401 23.74 -0.73 -4.20
C GLY A 401 22.46 -0.58 -5.03
N GLY A 402 21.32 -0.41 -4.37
CA GLY A 402 20.00 -0.23 -4.96
C GLY A 402 19.24 0.97 -4.39
N LEU A 403 17.96 1.03 -4.71
CA LEU A 403 17.03 2.07 -4.29
C LEU A 403 16.03 1.47 -3.29
N ALA A 404 15.85 2.11 -2.14
CA ALA A 404 14.92 1.69 -1.10
C ALA A 404 14.07 2.87 -0.62
N PHE A 405 12.95 2.51 0.01
CA PHE A 405 12.02 3.46 0.61
C PHE A 405 11.83 3.16 2.10
N PRO A 406 11.65 4.20 2.92
CA PRO A 406 11.28 4.00 4.30
C PRO A 406 9.84 3.49 4.42
N GLY A 407 9.57 2.73 5.49
CA GLY A 407 8.22 2.34 5.87
C GLY A 407 7.49 3.43 6.65
N ASP A 408 6.43 3.01 7.35
CA ASP A 408 5.59 3.90 8.13
C ASP A 408 6.38 4.66 9.22
N GLY A 409 6.01 5.94 9.37
CA GLY A 409 6.72 6.87 10.26
C GLY A 409 8.09 7.32 9.77
N LEU A 410 8.57 6.81 8.62
CA LEU A 410 9.83 7.19 7.97
C LEU A 410 11.11 6.90 8.76
N LEU A 411 11.02 6.12 9.85
CA LEU A 411 12.12 5.89 10.79
C LEU A 411 13.12 4.83 10.33
N ARG A 412 12.67 3.88 9.51
CA ARG A 412 13.48 2.75 9.03
C ARG A 412 13.11 2.42 7.58
N LEU A 413 14.07 1.85 6.85
CA LEU A 413 13.81 1.21 5.57
C LEU A 413 12.89 0.00 5.77
N SER A 414 11.92 -0.15 4.87
CA SER A 414 11.03 -1.30 4.80
C SER A 414 11.12 -1.90 3.39
N MET A 415 11.09 -3.22 3.31
CA MET A 415 11.04 -3.96 2.04
C MET A 415 9.67 -4.56 1.78
N ASP A 416 8.72 -4.39 2.69
CA ASP A 416 7.40 -5.01 2.57
C ASP A 416 6.48 -4.35 1.53
N PHE A 417 5.34 -4.99 1.30
CA PHE A 417 4.38 -4.62 0.27
C PHE A 417 3.49 -3.45 0.67
N ALA A 418 3.03 -3.38 1.92
CA ALA A 418 2.09 -2.37 2.37
C ALA A 418 2.76 -1.00 2.56
N THR A 419 3.97 -0.98 3.14
CA THR A 419 4.64 0.24 3.62
C THR A 419 5.93 0.53 2.87
N GLY A 420 6.59 -0.51 2.34
CA GLY A 420 7.98 -0.46 1.94
C GLY A 420 8.26 -0.50 0.43
N THR A 421 9.51 -0.85 0.14
CA THR A 421 10.09 -0.84 -1.22
C THR A 421 9.37 -1.77 -2.19
N ALA A 422 8.86 -2.93 -1.73
CA ALA A 422 8.09 -3.82 -2.60
C ALA A 422 6.76 -3.19 -3.02
N GLY A 423 6.09 -2.45 -2.12
CA GLY A 423 4.89 -1.68 -2.46
C GLY A 423 5.13 -0.60 -3.50
N VAL A 424 6.25 0.12 -3.37
CA VAL A 424 6.65 1.15 -4.35
C VAL A 424 7.01 0.52 -5.70
N LEU A 425 7.75 -0.58 -5.70
CA LEU A 425 8.07 -1.35 -6.90
C LEU A 425 6.80 -1.77 -7.64
N PHE A 426 5.84 -2.32 -6.91
CA PHE A 426 4.55 -2.75 -7.44
C PHE A 426 3.75 -1.59 -8.04
N ALA A 427 3.63 -0.46 -7.33
CA ALA A 427 2.91 0.71 -7.80
C ALA A 427 3.52 1.29 -9.08
N LEU A 428 4.85 1.34 -9.18
CA LEU A 428 5.53 1.74 -10.40
C LEU A 428 5.29 0.74 -11.54
N GLY A 429 5.27 -0.56 -11.25
CA GLY A 429 4.92 -1.60 -12.21
C GLY A 429 3.48 -1.51 -12.72
N ALA A 430 2.54 -1.02 -11.91
CA ALA A 430 1.15 -0.82 -12.31
C ALA A 430 0.98 0.28 -13.39
N VAL A 431 1.90 1.26 -13.44
CA VAL A 431 1.84 2.40 -14.36
C VAL A 431 2.86 2.29 -15.50
N LEU A 432 4.07 1.85 -15.20
CA LEU A 432 5.22 1.86 -16.12
C LEU A 432 5.59 0.48 -16.67
N GLY A 433 5.04 -0.59 -16.11
CA GLY A 433 5.37 -1.96 -16.50
C GLY A 433 4.79 -2.35 -17.85
N ASP A 434 5.52 -3.18 -18.61
CA ASP A 434 5.08 -3.73 -19.89
C ASP A 434 3.80 -4.58 -19.71
N GLN A 435 3.79 -5.40 -18.65
CA GLN A 435 2.58 -5.98 -18.09
C GLN A 435 2.25 -5.19 -16.84
N GLN A 436 1.12 -4.49 -16.87
CA GLN A 436 0.75 -3.63 -15.77
C GLN A 436 0.35 -4.47 -14.56
N ALA A 437 1.08 -4.29 -13.45
CA ALA A 437 0.73 -4.92 -12.18
C ALA A 437 -0.67 -4.49 -11.72
N ARG A 438 -1.37 -5.38 -11.01
CA ARG A 438 -2.74 -5.17 -10.50
C ARG A 438 -2.84 -5.68 -9.07
N LEU A 439 -3.60 -4.96 -8.25
CA LEU A 439 -3.86 -5.41 -6.88
C LEU A 439 -4.68 -6.70 -6.94
N PRO A 440 -4.51 -7.61 -5.96
CA PRO A 440 -5.29 -8.83 -5.90
C PRO A 440 -6.79 -8.56 -6.10
N PHE A 441 -7.40 -9.23 -7.08
CA PHE A 441 -8.83 -9.16 -7.39
C PHE A 441 -9.30 -7.82 -8.00
N LEU A 442 -8.38 -6.94 -8.40
CA LEU A 442 -8.66 -5.73 -9.18
C LEU A 442 -8.14 -5.83 -10.62
N GLU A 443 -7.92 -7.04 -11.12
CA GLU A 443 -7.68 -7.31 -12.55
C GLU A 443 -8.94 -7.02 -13.37
N ALA A 444 -8.82 -6.76 -14.68
CA ALA A 444 -9.99 -6.53 -15.53
C ALA A 444 -10.97 -7.71 -15.45
N ALA A 445 -12.28 -7.41 -15.38
CA ALA A 445 -13.29 -8.46 -15.44
C ALA A 445 -13.14 -9.23 -16.76
N PRO A 446 -13.27 -10.58 -16.76
CA PRO A 446 -13.22 -11.34 -18.01
C PRO A 446 -14.33 -10.84 -18.95
N GLU A 447 -14.02 -10.72 -20.25
CA GLU A 447 -15.05 -10.43 -21.24
C GLU A 447 -16.16 -11.47 -21.12
N ARG A 448 -17.39 -11.01 -20.86
CA ARG A 448 -18.55 -11.91 -20.80
C ARG A 448 -18.67 -12.61 -22.15
N PRO A 449 -18.79 -13.96 -22.19
CA PRO A 449 -19.25 -14.61 -23.41
C PRO A 449 -20.60 -14.01 -23.76
N ALA A 450 -20.74 -13.48 -24.98
CA ALA A 450 -22.02 -12.99 -25.47
C ALA A 450 -23.08 -14.08 -25.23
N PRO A 451 -24.26 -13.75 -24.68
CA PRO A 451 -25.32 -14.74 -24.50
C PRO A 451 -25.57 -15.39 -25.86
N TYR A 452 -25.50 -16.73 -25.90
CA TYR A 452 -25.77 -17.53 -27.10
C TYR A 452 -27.07 -17.02 -27.73
N THR A 453 -26.95 -16.20 -28.78
CA THR A 453 -28.10 -15.84 -29.59
C THR A 453 -28.46 -17.11 -30.32
N ASN A 454 -29.51 -17.79 -29.85
CA ASN A 454 -30.17 -18.84 -30.60
C ASN A 454 -30.59 -18.21 -31.93
N ARG A 455 -29.76 -18.37 -32.97
CA ARG A 455 -30.17 -18.14 -34.35
C ARG A 455 -31.27 -19.16 -34.58
N LYS A 456 -32.52 -18.70 -34.53
CA LYS A 456 -33.62 -19.41 -35.16
C LYS A 456 -33.23 -19.55 -36.62
N GLU A 457 -32.93 -20.77 -37.03
CA GLU A 457 -32.97 -21.17 -38.43
C GLU A 457 -34.35 -20.83 -38.97
N VAL A 458 -34.37 -20.13 -40.11
CA VAL A 458 -35.55 -19.92 -40.95
C VAL A 458 -35.36 -20.81 -42.17
#